data_AF-A0ABD0R784-F1
#
_entry.id   AF-A0ABD0R784-F1
#
_cell.length_a   1.000
_cell.length_b   1.000
_cell.length_c   1.000
_cell.angle_alpha   90.00
_cell.angle_beta   90.00
_cell.angle_gamma   90.00
#
_symmetry.space_group_name_H-M   'P 1'
#
loop_
_entity.id
_entity.type
_entity.pdbx_description
1 polymer ?
#
loop_
_entity_poly.entity_id
_entity_poly.type
_entity_poly.pdbx_seq_one_letter_code
_entity_poly.pdbx_strand_id
1 'polypeptide(L)'
;AADMEIRWFKETDCVCLYKNRQVTEGRSYGGRTGLSTEELNRGNVSLKLREFRESDIGVYLCQVISEDTTEEITVEVGGEHPITPLYISSV
;
A
#
# COMPACT_ATOMS: atom_id res chain seq x y z
N ALA A 1 19.30 1.65 2.86
CA ALA A 1 17.91 1.77 2.42
C ALA A 1 17.96 2.63 1.18
N ALA A 2 17.62 2.06 0.03
CA ALA A 2 17.45 2.84 -1.18
C ALA A 2 16.46 3.99 -0.91
N ASP A 3 16.65 5.13 -1.55
CA ASP A 3 15.69 6.24 -1.50
C ASP A 3 14.44 5.82 -2.28
N MET A 4 13.60 5.03 -1.62
CA MET A 4 12.41 4.40 -2.20
C MET A 4 11.18 5.07 -1.62
N GLU A 5 10.28 5.46 -2.51
CA GLU A 5 8.99 6.02 -2.17
C GLU A 5 7.89 5.03 -2.57
N ILE A 6 6.94 4.78 -1.67
CA ILE A 6 5.83 3.86 -1.95
C ILE A 6 4.53 4.63 -1.73
N ARG A 7 3.64 4.58 -2.70
CA ARG A 7 2.34 5.22 -2.65
C ARG A 7 1.25 4.22 -2.88
N TRP A 8 0.24 4.24 -2.02
CA TRP A 8 -0.98 3.50 -2.20
C TRP A 8 -2.14 4.45 -2.43
N PHE A 9 -2.92 4.16 -3.46
CA PHE A 9 -4.13 4.88 -3.81
C PHE A 9 -5.30 3.92 -3.93
N LYS A 10 -6.50 4.40 -3.62
CA LYS A 10 -7.76 3.78 -4.03
C LYS A 10 -8.48 4.81 -4.90
N GLU A 11 -8.64 4.51 -6.18
CA GLU A 11 -9.14 5.49 -7.16
C GLU A 11 -8.32 6.80 -7.10
N THR A 12 -8.89 7.89 -6.58
CA THR A 12 -8.22 9.20 -6.39
C THR A 12 -7.80 9.48 -4.94
N ASP A 13 -8.20 8.62 -3.99
CA ASP A 13 -7.88 8.78 -2.58
C ASP A 13 -6.50 8.22 -2.26
N CYS A 14 -5.66 9.05 -1.63
CA CYS A 14 -4.40 8.57 -1.04
C CYS A 14 -4.73 7.69 0.17
N VAL A 15 -4.17 6.48 0.18
CA VAL A 15 -4.35 5.49 1.25
C VAL A 15 -3.17 5.56 2.22
N CYS A 16 -1.95 5.50 1.69
CA CYS A 16 -0.74 5.76 2.47
C CYS A 16 0.47 6.14 1.60
N LEU A 17 1.43 6.81 2.20
CA LEU A 17 2.72 7.16 1.62
C LEU A 17 3.84 6.66 2.54
N TYR A 18 4.80 5.93 2.00
CA TYR A 18 6.09 5.69 2.65
C TYR A 18 7.17 6.51 1.95
N LYS A 19 7.84 7.39 2.69
CA LYS A 19 8.95 8.21 2.21
C LYS A 19 9.87 8.56 3.36
N ASN A 20 11.17 8.66 3.14
CA ASN A 20 12.15 9.02 4.18
C ASN A 20 12.03 8.14 5.44
N ARG A 21 11.71 6.85 5.26
CA ARG A 21 11.45 5.88 6.34
C ARG A 21 10.28 6.21 7.27
N GLN A 22 9.35 7.06 6.82
CA GLN A 22 8.13 7.39 7.55
C GLN A 22 6.91 6.98 6.73
N VAL A 23 5.89 6.49 7.42
CA VAL A 23 4.57 6.20 6.84
C VAL A 23 3.62 7.33 7.21
N THR A 24 2.99 7.92 6.20
CA THR A 24 1.94 8.92 6.33
C THR A 24 0.63 8.32 5.82
N GLU A 25 -0.39 8.30 6.66
CA GLU A 25 -1.70 7.75 6.30
C GLU A 25 -2.53 8.78 5.55
N GLY A 26 -3.37 8.28 4.63
CA GLY A 26 -4.40 9.06 3.97
C GLY A 26 -5.47 9.54 4.94
N ARG A 27 -6.11 10.67 4.62
CA ARG A 27 -7.13 11.28 5.50
C ARG A 27 -8.28 10.31 5.84
N SER A 28 -8.77 9.57 4.85
CA SER A 28 -9.88 8.60 5.00
C SER A 28 -9.45 7.29 5.68
N TYR A 29 -8.15 7.12 5.90
CA TYR A 29 -7.51 5.87 6.28
C TYR A 29 -6.73 5.94 7.60
N GLY A 30 -6.75 7.10 8.28
CA GLY A 30 -5.97 7.32 9.50
C GLY A 30 -6.26 6.29 10.60
N GLY A 31 -5.19 5.72 11.16
CA GLY A 31 -5.24 4.66 12.17
C GLY A 31 -5.58 3.28 11.62
N ARG A 32 -5.83 3.18 10.30
CA ARG A 32 -6.28 1.95 9.65
C ARG A 32 -5.22 1.38 8.72
N THR A 33 -4.20 2.15 8.34
CA THR A 33 -3.18 1.68 7.41
C THR A 33 -1.83 1.43 8.08
N GLY A 34 -1.01 0.61 7.46
CA GLY A 34 0.37 0.41 7.91
C GLY A 34 1.21 -0.34 6.88
N LEU A 35 2.47 0.07 6.78
CA LEU A 35 3.53 -0.64 6.07
C LEU A 35 4.56 -1.11 7.08
N SER A 36 5.05 -2.34 6.93
CA SER A 36 6.09 -2.89 7.81
C SER A 36 7.46 -2.57 7.22
N THR A 37 8.26 -1.74 7.91
CA THR A 37 9.62 -1.43 7.45
C THR A 37 10.51 -2.67 7.33
N GLU A 38 10.27 -3.72 8.13
CA GLU A 38 10.98 -4.99 7.99
C GLU A 38 10.64 -5.67 6.65
N GLU A 39 9.36 -5.71 6.29
CA GLU A 39 8.90 -6.30 5.03
C GLU A 39 9.35 -5.47 3.83
N LEU A 40 9.33 -4.14 3.93
CA LEU A 40 9.85 -3.24 2.91
C LEU A 40 11.32 -3.52 2.60
N ASN A 41 12.14 -3.76 3.63
CA ASN A 41 13.56 -4.11 3.44
C ASN A 41 13.75 -5.47 2.76
N ARG A 42 12.74 -6.34 2.78
CA ARG A 42 12.70 -7.63 2.08
C ARG A 42 12.05 -7.52 0.69
N GLY A 43 11.71 -6.32 0.25
CA GLY A 43 11.04 -6.07 -1.04
C GLY A 43 9.52 -6.23 -1.01
N ASN A 44 8.92 -6.43 0.16
CA ASN A 44 7.49 -6.62 0.30
C ASN A 44 6.78 -5.31 0.65
N VAL A 45 6.04 -4.77 -0.32
CA VAL A 45 5.30 -3.50 -0.22
C VAL A 45 3.84 -3.64 0.19
N SER A 46 3.46 -4.79 0.76
CA SER A 46 2.09 -5.09 1.20
C SER A 46 1.51 -4.02 2.12
N LEU A 47 0.31 -3.53 1.77
CA LEU A 47 -0.48 -2.65 2.61
C LEU A 47 -1.25 -3.47 3.67
N LYS A 48 -1.10 -3.10 4.93
CA LYS A 48 -1.99 -3.58 6.00
C LYS A 48 -3.14 -2.58 6.17
N LEU A 49 -4.37 -3.02 5.87
CA LEU A 49 -5.60 -2.28 6.15
C LEU A 49 -6.34 -2.93 7.33
N ARG A 50 -6.71 -2.13 8.34
CA ARG A 50 -7.42 -2.53 9.56
C ARG A 50 -8.86 -2.01 9.52
N GLU A 51 -9.73 -2.67 10.29
CA GLU A 51 -11.16 -2.31 10.39
C GLU A 51 -11.81 -2.18 9.01
N PHE A 52 -11.74 -3.25 8.20
CA PHE A 52 -12.26 -3.25 6.84
C PHE A 52 -13.75 -2.87 6.78
N ARG A 53 -14.12 -2.04 5.80
CA ARG A 53 -15.46 -1.50 5.55
C ARG A 53 -15.87 -1.80 4.13
N GLU A 54 -17.17 -1.83 3.84
CA GLU A 54 -17.67 -1.97 2.46
C GLU A 54 -17.13 -0.90 1.53
N SER A 55 -16.88 0.32 2.03
CA SER A 55 -16.25 1.41 1.25
C SER A 55 -14.81 1.14 0.85
N ASP A 56 -14.13 0.20 1.52
CA ASP A 56 -12.76 -0.16 1.19
C ASP A 56 -12.69 -1.16 0.02
N ILE A 57 -13.82 -1.75 -0.39
CA ILE A 57 -13.93 -2.54 -1.62
C ILE A 57 -13.61 -1.64 -2.81
N GLY A 58 -12.84 -2.17 -3.75
CA GLY A 58 -12.47 -1.46 -4.97
C GLY A 58 -11.05 -1.74 -5.40
N VAL A 59 -10.55 -0.89 -6.30
CA VAL A 59 -9.27 -1.08 -6.95
C VAL A 59 -8.23 -0.17 -6.30
N TYR A 60 -7.14 -0.78 -5.84
CA TYR A 60 -5.99 -0.11 -5.26
C TYR A 60 -4.84 -0.09 -6.26
N LEU A 61 -4.10 1.01 -6.30
CA LEU A 61 -2.86 1.17 -7.05
C LEU A 61 -1.72 1.34 -6.05
N CYS A 62 -0.72 0.48 -6.15
CA CYS A 62 0.58 0.67 -5.50
C CYS A 62 1.57 1.18 -6.55
N GLN A 63 2.24 2.29 -6.23
CA GLN A 63 3.38 2.82 -6.98
C GLN A 63 4.63 2.71 -6.12
N VAL A 64 5.67 2.13 -6.68
CA VAL A 64 6.99 2.00 -6.11
C VAL A 64 7.94 2.84 -6.94
N ILE A 65 8.50 3.88 -6.35
CA ILE A 65 9.38 4.83 -7.02
C ILE A 65 10.77 4.70 -6.42
N SER A 66 11.76 4.47 -7.29
CA SER A 66 13.19 4.53 -6.98
C SER A 66 13.87 5.60 -7.84
N GLU A 67 15.18 5.81 -7.70
CA GLU A 67 15.93 6.86 -8.42
C GLU A 67 15.69 6.81 -9.94
N ASP A 68 15.65 5.61 -10.52
CA ASP A 68 15.61 5.42 -11.98
C ASP A 68 14.33 4.75 -12.48
N THR A 69 13.50 4.20 -11.59
CA THR A 69 12.34 3.38 -11.98
C THR A 69 11.08 3.72 -11.20
N THR A 70 9.93 3.55 -11.87
CA THR A 70 8.62 3.51 -11.24
C THR A 70 7.95 2.22 -11.64
N GLU A 71 7.61 1.39 -10.64
CA GLU A 71 6.86 0.17 -10.82
C GLU A 71 5.45 0.35 -10.27
N GLU A 72 4.47 -0.16 -10.99
CA GLU A 72 3.07 -0.01 -10.63
C GLU A 72 2.38 -1.36 -10.61
N ILE A 73 1.45 -1.51 -9.68
CA ILE A 73 0.62 -2.69 -9.60
C ILE A 73 -0.74 -2.37 -9.03
N THR A 74 -1.74 -2.92 -9.68
CA THR A 74 -3.16 -2.71 -9.38
C THR A 74 -3.72 -3.95 -8.72
N VAL A 75 -4.45 -3.79 -7.62
CA VAL A 75 -5.13 -4.90 -6.95
C VAL A 75 -6.58 -4.57 -6.66
N GLU A 76 -7.44 -5.49 -7.07
CA GLU A 76 -8.86 -5.47 -6.82
C GLU A 76 -9.17 -6.16 -5.49
N VAL A 77 -9.83 -5.43 -4.59
CA VAL A 77 -10.32 -5.92 -3.31
C VAL A 77 -11.83 -6.11 -3.44
N GLY A 78 -12.27 -7.37 -3.54
CA GLY A 78 -13.67 -7.76 -3.67
C GLY A 78 -14.37 -8.06 -2.34
N GLY A 79 -15.71 -8.12 -2.38
CA GLY A 79 -16.59 -8.36 -1.24
C GLY A 79 -16.73 -9.83 -0.85
N GLU A 80 -15.63 -10.49 -0.48
CA GLU A 80 -15.59 -11.62 0.45
C GLU A 80 -14.25 -11.55 1.19
N HIS A 81 -14.28 -11.55 2.53
CA HIS A 81 -13.13 -11.27 3.39
C HIS A 81 -11.87 -12.08 3.03
N PRO A 82 -10.80 -11.45 2.53
CA PRO A 82 -9.50 -12.10 2.48
C PRO A 82 -8.88 -11.98 3.88
N ILE A 83 -8.78 -13.09 4.61
CA ILE A 83 -8.05 -13.22 5.89
C ILE A 83 -6.53 -13.25 5.61
N THR A 84 -6.05 -12.52 4.62
CA THR A 84 -4.67 -12.60 4.16
C THR A 84 -4.12 -11.21 3.89
N PRO A 85 -2.88 -10.91 4.32
CA PRO A 85 -2.16 -9.73 3.86
C PRO A 85 -2.12 -9.77 2.33
N LEU A 86 -2.43 -8.65 1.70
CA LEU A 86 -2.39 -8.52 0.27
C LEU A 86 -0.91 -8.38 -0.15
N TYR A 87 -0.28 -9.52 -0.39
CA TYR A 87 1.06 -9.61 -0.95
C TYR A 87 1.03 -9.23 -2.41
N ILE A 88 1.40 -7.99 -2.70
CA ILE A 88 1.64 -7.57 -4.06
C ILE A 88 3.15 -7.65 -4.34
N SER A 89 3.59 -8.73 -4.99
CA SER A 89 5.00 -8.94 -5.40
C SER A 89 5.19 -8.68 -6.90
N SER A 90 6.24 -7.94 -7.28
CA SER A 90 6.77 -7.95 -8.65
C SER A 90 7.65 -9.19 -8.88
N VAL A 91 7.70 -9.63 -10.13
CA VAL A 91 8.51 -10.74 -10.65
C VAL A 91 10.00 -10.42 -10.67
#